data_AF-A0A9W2ZAG3-F1
#
_entry.id   AF-A0A9W2ZAG3-F1
#
_cell.length_a   1.000
_cell.length_b   1.000
_cell.length_c   1.000
_cell.angle_alpha   90.00
_cell.angle_beta   90.00
_cell.angle_gamma   90.00
#
_symmetry.space_group_name_H-M   'P 1'
#
loop_
_entity.id
_entity.type
_entity.pdbx_description
1 polymer ?
#
loop_
_entity_poly.entity_id
_entity_poly.type
_entity_poly.pdbx_seq_one_letter_code
_entity_poly.pdbx_strand_id
1 'polypeptide(L)'
;MSSNPHPYLSSSSFNFTKSGSCTTQGRRQSLQRHSISNETRRNSNGNGNKLILETGDTALLDEKTENSGGGEVMKFSQMPHRSKYTLFMLAVANFGAGCAYSLPAPFFPREATKKGVSSTLIGLVFSCYQLVIVLTSPLIGNFITQIGAKFTYVIGIMLAGVCAILFGFLGQGPPGTPFIVMSFLVRAVEAIGVAAFSTASFAIVSNEFPYHIGSVFATLETCVGIGLMIGPTIGGALYEFGLSTLLVGLFFIICPGLHAILAPVWGYISDRKDIQSPLLIFGNLVGTIAFLSVGPTPLLPFLPRDLWVVAVGLILFGLTIGCSIVPTMKCLVIGARELGFPDNLSTFGMVSGLFNATYCLGAFIGPTVGGALIEEVGFAYGSTIIAALFFFVMIVTSVYFGVRRLRHKSDIQMTKYTDLSSTPQQTLWSNEDTEITERSPLLLDKSQKETRLTFESSFSSASFSQEI
;
A
#
# COMPACT_ATOMS: atom_id res chain seq x y z
N MET A 1 -52.31 29.86 -55.94
CA MET A 1 -50.98 29.40 -56.39
C MET A 1 -50.50 28.41 -55.32
N SER A 2 -50.72 27.09 -55.43
CA SER A 2 -50.15 26.09 -56.37
C SER A 2 -48.75 25.59 -55.94
N SER A 3 -48.45 24.30 -55.78
CA SER A 3 -49.33 23.10 -55.79
C SER A 3 -48.60 21.82 -55.30
N ASN A 4 -49.37 20.92 -54.66
CA ASN A 4 -49.16 19.50 -54.32
C ASN A 4 -48.53 18.59 -55.44
N PRO A 5 -48.19 17.29 -55.20
CA PRO A 5 -47.53 16.63 -54.05
C PRO A 5 -46.60 15.41 -54.43
N HIS A 6 -46.29 14.53 -53.47
CA HIS A 6 -45.84 13.11 -53.50
C HIS A 6 -46.32 12.21 -54.68
N PRO A 7 -45.66 11.06 -55.06
CA PRO A 7 -45.48 9.87 -54.16
C PRO A 7 -44.34 8.82 -54.42
N TYR A 8 -44.30 7.79 -53.54
CA TYR A 8 -43.96 6.33 -53.66
C TYR A 8 -43.03 5.82 -54.80
N LEU A 9 -42.12 4.83 -54.64
CA LEU A 9 -41.99 3.59 -53.81
C LEU A 9 -40.46 3.17 -53.81
N SER A 10 -39.89 2.04 -53.33
CA SER A 10 -40.33 0.77 -52.69
C SER A 10 -39.24 0.06 -51.84
N SER A 11 -39.67 -0.81 -50.92
CA SER A 11 -39.08 -2.11 -50.49
C SER A 11 -37.55 -2.33 -50.31
N SER A 12 -37.14 -2.59 -49.06
CA SER A 12 -36.79 -3.97 -48.63
C SER A 12 -36.72 -4.09 -47.10
N SER A 13 -37.52 -5.00 -46.54
CA SER A 13 -37.56 -5.32 -45.11
C SER A 13 -37.46 -6.82 -44.94
N PHE A 14 -36.75 -7.29 -43.91
CA PHE A 14 -36.89 -8.68 -43.44
C PHE A 14 -36.94 -8.73 -41.91
N ASN A 15 -37.87 -9.54 -41.40
CA ASN A 15 -38.32 -9.49 -40.02
C ASN A 15 -37.54 -10.43 -39.10
N PHE A 16 -37.50 -10.06 -37.81
CA PHE A 16 -36.97 -10.90 -36.72
C PHE A 16 -38.12 -11.33 -35.80
N THR A 17 -38.64 -12.56 -35.97
CA THR A 17 -39.75 -13.08 -35.13
C THR A 17 -39.58 -14.53 -34.71
N LYS A 18 -39.35 -14.69 -33.39
CA LYS A 18 -39.58 -15.83 -32.47
C LYS A 18 -40.20 -17.15 -33.01
N SER A 19 -39.54 -18.25 -32.70
CA SER A 19 -40.04 -19.35 -31.82
C SER A 19 -38.81 -20.17 -31.37
N GLY A 20 -38.56 -20.49 -30.10
CA GLY A 20 -39.29 -21.47 -29.27
C GLY A 20 -38.54 -22.82 -29.35
N SER A 21 -37.94 -23.37 -28.30
CA SER A 21 -38.53 -23.68 -26.99
C SER A 21 -37.45 -23.91 -25.89
N CYS A 22 -37.85 -24.32 -24.68
CA CYS A 22 -37.00 -24.41 -23.49
C CYS A 22 -36.63 -25.88 -23.13
N THR A 23 -35.46 -26.11 -22.54
CA THR A 23 -35.25 -27.27 -21.65
C THR A 23 -34.10 -27.01 -20.66
N THR A 24 -34.27 -27.44 -19.41
CA THR A 24 -33.33 -27.23 -18.30
C THR A 24 -32.59 -28.51 -17.92
N GLN A 25 -31.25 -28.48 -17.89
CA GLN A 25 -30.43 -29.28 -16.97
C GLN A 25 -28.97 -28.80 -16.98
N GLY A 26 -28.15 -29.29 -16.05
CA GLY A 26 -26.72 -28.96 -15.99
C GLY A 26 -25.94 -29.86 -15.04
N ARG A 27 -24.72 -29.41 -14.69
CA ARG A 27 -23.80 -29.92 -13.65
C ARG A 27 -22.78 -31.03 -14.07
N ARG A 28 -21.50 -30.60 -14.08
CA ARG A 28 -20.24 -31.32 -13.72
C ARG A 28 -19.54 -32.33 -14.68
N GLN A 29 -18.22 -32.08 -14.81
CA GLN A 29 -17.05 -33.00 -14.70
C GLN A 29 -16.76 -34.10 -15.76
N SER A 30 -15.68 -33.89 -16.53
CA SER A 30 -14.47 -34.77 -16.66
C SER A 30 -13.48 -34.11 -17.64
N LEU A 31 -12.14 -34.17 -17.60
CA LEU A 31 -11.11 -35.16 -17.18
C LEU A 31 -10.83 -36.33 -18.13
N GLN A 32 -10.05 -36.06 -19.19
CA GLN A 32 -9.15 -36.98 -19.92
C GLN A 32 -7.92 -36.14 -20.33
N ARG A 33 -6.67 -36.42 -19.92
CA ARG A 33 -5.78 -37.55 -20.28
C ARG A 33 -5.70 -37.82 -21.78
N HIS A 34 -4.51 -37.65 -22.35
CA HIS A 34 -4.10 -38.27 -23.60
C HIS A 34 -2.79 -39.02 -23.36
N SER A 35 -2.85 -40.34 -23.53
CA SER A 35 -1.71 -41.24 -23.59
C SER A 35 -1.38 -41.51 -25.06
N ILE A 36 -0.12 -41.36 -25.45
CA ILE A 36 0.36 -41.81 -26.76
C ILE A 36 1.37 -42.93 -26.53
N SER A 37 0.93 -44.15 -26.79
CA SER A 37 1.80 -45.29 -27.07
C SER A 37 2.06 -45.35 -28.58
N ASN A 38 3.26 -45.76 -28.99
CA ASN A 38 3.42 -46.54 -30.22
C ASN A 38 4.74 -47.34 -30.23
N GLU A 39 4.77 -48.33 -31.11
CA GLU A 39 5.54 -49.57 -30.93
C GLU A 39 7.05 -49.53 -31.23
N THR A 40 7.74 -50.54 -30.71
CA THR A 40 9.15 -50.83 -31.00
C THR A 40 9.32 -51.45 -32.39
N ARG A 41 10.28 -50.96 -33.19
CA ARG A 41 10.87 -51.73 -34.29
C ARG A 41 12.38 -51.83 -34.12
N ARG A 42 12.89 -53.06 -33.98
CA ARG A 42 14.33 -53.36 -34.05
C ARG A 42 14.82 -53.20 -35.49
N ASN A 43 16.05 -52.69 -35.65
CA ASN A 43 16.96 -53.31 -36.60
C ASN A 43 18.42 -53.23 -36.10
N SER A 44 19.28 -54.10 -36.62
CA SER A 44 20.66 -54.29 -36.16
C SER A 44 21.63 -53.32 -36.83
N ASN A 45 22.55 -52.74 -36.05
CA ASN A 45 23.99 -52.93 -36.24
C ASN A 45 24.74 -52.45 -34.99
N GLY A 46 25.83 -53.14 -34.64
CA GLY A 46 26.58 -52.88 -33.41
C GLY A 46 28.01 -52.44 -33.67
N ASN A 47 28.55 -51.65 -32.74
CA ASN A 47 29.87 -51.93 -32.20
C ASN A 47 29.88 -51.51 -30.72
N GLY A 48 30.51 -52.32 -29.87
CA GLY A 48 30.28 -52.26 -28.43
C GLY A 48 31.22 -51.31 -27.68
N ASN A 49 30.80 -50.93 -26.47
CA ASN A 49 31.74 -50.72 -25.36
C ASN A 49 31.07 -50.99 -24.00
N LYS A 50 31.89 -51.50 -23.06
CA LYS A 50 31.63 -51.86 -21.65
C LYS A 50 30.21 -51.65 -21.08
N LEU A 51 29.62 -52.74 -20.58
CA LEU A 51 28.82 -52.65 -19.36
C LEU A 51 29.73 -52.30 -18.17
N ILE A 52 29.31 -51.35 -17.36
CA ILE A 52 29.62 -51.30 -15.92
C ILE A 52 28.27 -51.21 -15.23
N LEU A 53 28.03 -52.11 -14.27
CA LEU A 53 26.88 -52.06 -13.36
C LEU A 53 27.36 -51.40 -12.07
N GLU A 54 27.03 -50.13 -11.88
CA GLU A 54 27.15 -49.47 -10.58
C GLU A 54 25.76 -49.04 -10.09
N THR A 55 25.39 -49.62 -8.96
CA THR A 55 24.18 -49.29 -8.19
C THR A 55 24.50 -48.21 -7.16
N GLY A 56 23.73 -47.13 -7.17
CA GLY A 56 23.79 -46.08 -6.14
C GLY A 56 24.55 -44.84 -6.61
N ASP A 57 23.80 -43.74 -6.80
CA ASP A 57 24.15 -42.35 -6.45
C ASP A 57 23.29 -41.36 -7.25
N THR A 58 22.03 -41.22 -6.82
CA THR A 58 21.09 -40.20 -7.33
C THR A 58 20.45 -39.39 -6.19
N ALA A 59 21.17 -39.26 -5.07
CA ALA A 59 20.70 -38.59 -3.85
C ALA A 59 21.66 -37.49 -3.31
N LEU A 60 22.71 -37.12 -4.06
CA LEU A 60 23.78 -36.22 -3.61
C LEU A 60 24.03 -35.02 -4.55
N LEU A 61 22.98 -34.42 -5.12
CA LEU A 61 23.09 -33.20 -5.95
C LEU A 61 22.19 -32.01 -5.55
N ASP A 62 21.24 -32.18 -4.61
CA ASP A 62 20.42 -31.05 -4.13
C ASP A 62 21.03 -30.30 -2.92
N GLU A 63 21.85 -30.97 -2.09
CA GLU A 63 22.37 -30.43 -0.83
C GLU A 63 23.61 -29.52 -0.98
N LYS A 64 23.61 -28.61 -1.97
CA LYS A 64 24.70 -27.64 -2.14
C LYS A 64 24.30 -26.22 -2.58
N THR A 65 23.00 -25.89 -2.50
CA THR A 65 22.46 -24.61 -3.01
C THR A 65 21.92 -23.68 -1.90
N GLU A 66 21.97 -24.06 -0.61
CA GLU A 66 21.35 -23.25 0.46
C GLU A 66 22.27 -22.26 1.20
N ASN A 67 23.59 -22.26 0.99
CA ASN A 67 24.52 -21.43 1.79
C ASN A 67 25.22 -20.29 1.01
N SER A 68 24.59 -19.80 -0.05
CA SER A 68 25.00 -18.59 -0.78
C SER A 68 23.81 -17.72 -1.22
N GLY A 69 22.72 -17.77 -0.46
CA GLY A 69 21.47 -17.02 -0.69
C GLY A 69 21.53 -15.54 -0.29
N GLY A 70 22.58 -14.82 -0.69
CA GLY A 70 22.61 -13.36 -0.58
C GLY A 70 21.51 -12.76 -1.45
N GLY A 71 20.46 -12.22 -0.83
CA GLY A 71 19.19 -11.92 -1.52
C GLY A 71 19.30 -10.88 -2.62
N GLU A 72 19.51 -11.33 -3.87
CA GLU A 72 19.52 -10.46 -5.04
C GLU A 72 18.14 -9.85 -5.28
N VAL A 73 18.10 -8.52 -5.26
CA VAL A 73 16.92 -7.75 -5.65
C VAL A 73 16.71 -7.95 -7.15
N MET A 74 15.68 -8.71 -7.55
CA MET A 74 15.38 -8.96 -8.98
C MET A 74 15.40 -7.68 -9.80
N LYS A 75 16.06 -7.71 -10.97
CA LYS A 75 16.21 -6.54 -11.83
C LYS A 75 14.90 -6.23 -12.53
N PHE A 76 14.54 -4.96 -12.64
CA PHE A 76 13.28 -4.49 -13.25
C PHE A 76 13.02 -5.06 -14.67
N SER A 77 14.08 -5.37 -15.42
CA SER A 77 14.00 -6.03 -16.73
C SER A 77 13.34 -7.41 -16.67
N GLN A 78 13.56 -8.18 -15.60
CA GLN A 78 13.11 -9.57 -15.43
C GLN A 78 11.63 -9.70 -15.02
N MET A 79 10.97 -8.63 -14.59
CA MET A 79 9.56 -8.70 -14.15
C MET A 79 8.62 -9.08 -15.31
N PRO A 80 7.55 -9.87 -15.06
CA PRO A 80 6.57 -10.21 -16.07
C PRO A 80 5.77 -9.00 -16.56
N HIS A 81 5.30 -9.04 -17.81
CA HIS A 81 4.63 -7.91 -18.46
C HIS A 81 3.39 -7.43 -17.69
N ARG A 82 2.59 -8.34 -17.10
CA ARG A 82 1.43 -7.99 -16.26
C ARG A 82 1.82 -7.00 -15.15
N SER A 83 2.82 -7.33 -14.35
CA SER A 83 3.20 -6.53 -13.19
C SER A 83 3.84 -5.20 -13.61
N LYS A 84 4.57 -5.16 -14.75
CA LYS A 84 5.02 -3.91 -15.39
C LYS A 84 3.85 -3.00 -15.78
N TYR A 85 2.78 -3.55 -16.40
CA TYR A 85 1.57 -2.78 -16.71
C TYR A 85 0.81 -2.33 -15.45
N THR A 86 0.72 -3.18 -14.41
CA THR A 86 0.13 -2.81 -13.12
C THR A 86 0.88 -1.65 -12.48
N LEU A 87 2.21 -1.70 -12.43
CA LEU A 87 3.05 -0.61 -11.92
C LEU A 87 2.83 0.70 -12.70
N PHE A 88 2.80 0.64 -14.03
CA PHE A 88 2.54 1.81 -14.86
C PHE A 88 1.14 2.42 -14.61
N MET A 89 0.11 1.59 -14.50
CA MET A 89 -1.26 2.04 -14.18
C MET A 89 -1.35 2.70 -12.80
N LEU A 90 -0.65 2.14 -11.81
CA LEU A 90 -0.55 2.71 -10.46
C LEU A 90 0.20 4.05 -10.49
N ALA A 91 1.34 4.13 -11.18
CA ALA A 91 2.16 5.33 -11.28
C ALA A 91 1.40 6.51 -11.91
N VAL A 92 0.73 6.29 -13.04
CA VAL A 92 -0.06 7.34 -13.73
C VAL A 92 -1.21 7.86 -12.86
N ALA A 93 -1.90 6.96 -12.13
CA ALA A 93 -2.99 7.37 -11.25
C ALA A 93 -2.51 8.12 -10.00
N ASN A 94 -1.39 7.69 -9.40
CA ASN A 94 -0.79 8.38 -8.24
C ASN A 94 -0.26 9.78 -8.63
N PHE A 95 0.31 9.94 -9.83
CA PHE A 95 0.60 11.26 -10.39
C PHE A 95 -0.66 12.12 -10.56
N GLY A 96 -1.72 11.56 -11.15
CA GLY A 96 -3.01 12.25 -11.30
C GLY A 96 -3.62 12.69 -9.97
N ALA A 97 -3.53 11.86 -8.93
CA ALA A 97 -3.99 12.18 -7.59
C ALA A 97 -3.16 13.29 -6.93
N GLY A 98 -1.83 13.28 -7.06
CA GLY A 98 -0.96 14.36 -6.59
C GLY A 98 -1.27 15.71 -7.26
N CYS A 99 -1.53 15.70 -8.56
CA CYS A 99 -2.03 16.88 -9.28
C CYS A 99 -3.39 17.35 -8.75
N ALA A 100 -4.38 16.45 -8.63
CA ALA A 100 -5.73 16.79 -8.20
C ALA A 100 -5.80 17.34 -6.76
N TYR A 101 -4.98 16.81 -5.85
CA TYR A 101 -4.89 17.26 -4.46
C TYR A 101 -4.32 18.69 -4.33
N SER A 102 -3.30 19.02 -5.13
CA SER A 102 -2.54 20.27 -5.00
C SER A 102 -3.07 21.42 -5.86
N LEU A 103 -3.68 21.12 -7.01
CA LEU A 103 -4.21 22.10 -7.97
C LEU A 103 -5.24 23.12 -7.39
N PRO A 104 -6.12 22.78 -6.42
CA PRO A 104 -7.06 23.76 -5.85
C PRO A 104 -6.42 24.91 -5.06
N ALA A 105 -5.22 24.72 -4.50
CA ALA A 105 -4.58 25.68 -3.60
C ALA A 105 -4.36 27.09 -4.19
N PRO A 106 -3.81 27.27 -5.41
CA PRO A 106 -3.58 28.61 -5.99
C PRO A 106 -4.84 29.43 -6.31
N PHE A 107 -6.01 28.82 -6.53
CA PHE A 107 -7.20 29.55 -7.01
C PHE A 107 -8.42 29.50 -6.08
N PHE A 108 -8.69 28.37 -5.42
CA PHE A 108 -9.93 28.22 -4.63
C PHE A 108 -10.08 29.26 -3.52
N PRO A 109 -9.03 29.64 -2.75
CA PRO A 109 -9.13 30.72 -1.78
C PRO A 109 -9.55 32.06 -2.40
N ARG A 110 -8.92 32.47 -3.51
CA ARG A 110 -9.24 33.74 -4.21
C ARG A 110 -10.68 33.73 -4.74
N GLU A 111 -11.15 32.61 -5.27
CA GLU A 111 -12.54 32.49 -5.76
C GLU A 111 -13.58 32.44 -4.63
N ALA A 112 -13.29 31.75 -3.54
CA ALA A 112 -14.15 31.70 -2.36
C ALA A 112 -14.25 33.06 -1.66
N THR A 113 -13.15 33.81 -1.54
CA THR A 113 -13.15 35.17 -0.96
C THR A 113 -13.97 36.15 -1.82
N LYS A 114 -13.91 36.07 -3.17
CA LYS A 114 -14.81 36.86 -4.05
C LYS A 114 -16.30 36.60 -3.75
N LYS A 115 -16.64 35.37 -3.33
CA LYS A 115 -18.01 34.95 -2.98
C LYS A 115 -18.39 35.20 -1.51
N GLY A 116 -17.58 35.98 -0.78
CA GLY A 116 -17.82 36.36 0.62
C GLY A 116 -17.51 35.29 1.66
N VAL A 117 -16.78 34.22 1.29
CA VAL A 117 -16.41 33.15 2.22
C VAL A 117 -15.19 33.56 3.07
N SER A 118 -15.27 33.35 4.38
CA SER A 118 -14.17 33.65 5.31
C SER A 118 -13.00 32.67 5.16
N SER A 119 -11.78 33.13 5.46
CA SER A 119 -10.56 32.32 5.44
C SER A 119 -10.66 31.05 6.29
N THR A 120 -11.34 31.12 7.44
CA THR A 120 -11.61 29.97 8.31
C THR A 120 -12.46 28.90 7.62
N LEU A 121 -13.53 29.30 6.91
CA LEU A 121 -14.38 28.36 6.16
C LEU A 121 -13.62 27.75 4.97
N ILE A 122 -12.78 28.54 4.29
CA ILE A 122 -11.90 28.05 3.22
C ILE A 122 -10.95 26.96 3.77
N GLY A 123 -10.30 27.22 4.91
CA GLY A 123 -9.45 26.25 5.60
C GLY A 123 -10.19 24.97 6.01
N LEU A 124 -11.42 25.09 6.52
CA LEU A 124 -12.26 23.94 6.86
C LEU A 124 -12.65 23.09 5.64
N VAL A 125 -12.84 23.70 4.46
CA VAL A 125 -13.10 22.96 3.20
C VAL A 125 -11.87 22.17 2.72
N PHE A 126 -10.65 22.65 2.98
CA PHE A 126 -9.43 21.83 2.76
C PHE A 126 -9.27 20.74 3.83
N SER A 127 -9.60 21.04 5.08
CA SER A 127 -9.40 20.12 6.22
C SER A 127 -10.41 18.97 6.25
N CYS A 128 -11.68 19.20 5.86
CA CYS A 128 -12.71 18.17 5.88
C CYS A 128 -12.39 16.98 4.96
N TYR A 129 -11.70 17.23 3.85
CA TYR A 129 -11.22 16.21 2.91
C TYR A 129 -10.32 15.19 3.62
N GLN A 130 -9.33 15.67 4.39
CA GLN A 130 -8.43 14.78 5.14
C GLN A 130 -9.20 13.99 6.21
N LEU A 131 -10.07 14.65 6.97
CA LEU A 131 -10.87 14.00 8.01
C LEU A 131 -11.76 12.86 7.46
N VAL A 132 -12.37 13.04 6.28
CA VAL A 132 -13.14 11.98 5.64
C VAL A 132 -12.25 10.82 5.20
N ILE A 133 -11.01 11.06 4.74
CA ILE A 133 -10.07 9.97 4.43
C ILE A 133 -9.68 9.18 5.69
N VAL A 134 -9.43 9.86 6.83
CA VAL A 134 -9.14 9.21 8.12
C VAL A 134 -10.24 8.23 8.52
N LEU A 135 -11.51 8.63 8.38
CA LEU A 135 -12.65 7.79 8.76
C LEU A 135 -12.93 6.65 7.77
N THR A 136 -12.68 6.86 6.47
CA THR A 136 -13.12 5.93 5.41
C THR A 136 -12.06 4.92 4.97
N SER A 137 -10.77 5.29 4.98
CA SER A 137 -9.71 4.37 4.54
C SER A 137 -9.56 3.08 5.39
N PRO A 138 -9.75 3.07 6.72
CA PRO A 138 -9.74 1.82 7.50
C PRO A 138 -10.94 0.93 7.17
N LEU A 139 -12.12 1.51 6.97
CA LEU A 139 -13.34 0.79 6.58
C LEU A 139 -13.16 0.12 5.22
N ILE A 140 -12.65 0.86 4.24
CA ILE A 140 -12.39 0.34 2.89
C ILE A 140 -11.31 -0.74 2.93
N GLY A 141 -10.26 -0.56 3.75
CA GLY A 141 -9.22 -1.57 3.96
C GLY A 141 -9.75 -2.88 4.53
N ASN A 142 -10.72 -2.82 5.44
CA ASN A 142 -11.39 -4.01 6.01
C ASN A 142 -12.28 -4.74 4.99
N PHE A 143 -13.03 -4.00 4.16
CA PHE A 143 -13.96 -4.59 3.17
C PHE A 143 -13.35 -4.88 1.80
N ILE A 144 -12.05 -4.63 1.60
CA ILE A 144 -11.38 -4.72 0.29
C ILE A 144 -11.44 -6.12 -0.36
N THR A 145 -11.57 -7.17 0.43
CA THR A 145 -11.69 -8.56 -0.04
C THR A 145 -13.09 -8.92 -0.52
N GLN A 146 -14.12 -8.28 0.04
CA GLN A 146 -15.51 -8.46 -0.38
C GLN A 146 -15.83 -7.65 -1.64
N ILE A 147 -15.28 -6.43 -1.74
CA ILE A 147 -15.47 -5.51 -2.87
C ILE A 147 -14.49 -5.83 -4.02
N GLY A 148 -13.30 -6.33 -3.68
CA GLY A 148 -12.21 -6.63 -4.62
C GLY A 148 -11.35 -5.40 -4.94
N ALA A 149 -10.08 -5.40 -4.55
CA ALA A 149 -9.18 -4.23 -4.67
C ALA A 149 -9.15 -3.57 -6.05
N LYS A 150 -9.16 -4.34 -7.16
CA LYS A 150 -9.19 -3.77 -8.51
C LYS A 150 -10.45 -2.93 -8.77
N PHE A 151 -11.61 -3.39 -8.27
CA PHE A 151 -12.88 -2.68 -8.42
C PHE A 151 -12.95 -1.45 -7.50
N THR A 152 -12.52 -1.61 -6.24
CA THR A 152 -12.32 -0.50 -5.28
C THR A 152 -11.43 0.62 -5.87
N TYR A 153 -10.30 0.24 -6.47
CA TYR A 153 -9.34 1.14 -7.10
C TYR A 153 -9.95 1.92 -8.28
N VAL A 154 -10.61 1.22 -9.21
CA VAL A 154 -11.24 1.85 -10.39
C VAL A 154 -12.38 2.79 -9.98
N ILE A 155 -13.26 2.37 -9.07
CA ILE A 155 -14.34 3.24 -8.58
C ILE A 155 -13.78 4.44 -7.81
N GLY A 156 -12.73 4.26 -7.00
CA GLY A 156 -12.07 5.36 -6.29
C GLY A 156 -11.57 6.45 -7.22
N ILE A 157 -10.85 6.07 -8.29
CA ILE A 157 -10.37 7.00 -9.33
C ILE A 157 -11.53 7.67 -10.06
N MET A 158 -12.55 6.91 -10.48
CA MET A 158 -13.70 7.46 -11.18
C MET A 158 -14.48 8.47 -10.32
N LEU A 159 -14.69 8.16 -9.04
CA LEU A 159 -15.39 9.04 -8.10
C LEU A 159 -14.59 10.32 -7.83
N ALA A 160 -13.28 10.20 -7.58
CA ALA A 160 -12.39 11.34 -7.40
C ALA A 160 -12.35 12.22 -8.66
N GLY A 161 -12.23 11.62 -9.86
CA GLY A 161 -12.21 12.34 -11.13
C GLY A 161 -13.51 13.10 -11.43
N VAL A 162 -14.67 12.48 -11.19
CA VAL A 162 -15.98 13.14 -11.32
C VAL A 162 -16.11 14.28 -10.32
N CYS A 163 -15.69 14.09 -9.06
CA CYS A 163 -15.74 15.16 -8.06
C CYS A 163 -14.77 16.31 -8.38
N ALA A 164 -13.57 16.04 -8.91
CA ALA A 164 -12.65 17.07 -9.36
C ALA A 164 -13.21 17.91 -10.52
N ILE A 165 -13.95 17.29 -11.45
CA ILE A 165 -14.68 18.02 -12.50
C ILE A 165 -15.78 18.89 -11.89
N LEU A 166 -16.61 18.33 -10.99
CA LEU A 166 -17.66 19.08 -10.29
C LEU A 166 -17.08 20.25 -9.46
N PHE A 167 -15.89 20.07 -8.87
CA PHE A 167 -15.18 21.11 -8.12
C PHE A 167 -14.82 22.30 -9.03
N GLY A 168 -14.40 22.05 -10.27
CA GLY A 168 -14.20 23.10 -11.27
C GLY A 168 -15.47 23.91 -11.58
N PHE A 169 -16.63 23.26 -11.62
CA PHE A 169 -17.92 23.93 -11.85
C PHE A 169 -18.44 24.71 -10.64
N LEU A 170 -17.89 24.56 -9.42
CA LEU A 170 -18.27 25.39 -8.25
C LEU A 170 -18.04 26.90 -8.49
N GLY A 171 -17.15 27.26 -9.41
CA GLY A 171 -16.98 28.64 -9.89
C GLY A 171 -18.29 29.27 -10.38
N GLN A 172 -19.21 28.49 -10.95
CA GLN A 172 -20.51 28.95 -11.46
C GLN A 172 -21.64 28.93 -10.40
N GLY A 173 -21.43 28.32 -9.24
CA GLY A 173 -22.43 28.24 -8.16
C GLY A 173 -22.72 29.60 -7.49
N PRO A 174 -23.96 29.83 -7.00
CA PRO A 174 -24.35 31.11 -6.40
C PRO A 174 -23.56 31.42 -5.10
N PRO A 175 -23.27 32.70 -4.82
CA PRO A 175 -22.40 33.12 -3.71
C PRO A 175 -22.99 32.86 -2.31
N GLY A 176 -22.16 32.96 -1.28
CA GLY A 176 -22.55 32.70 0.10
C GLY A 176 -22.73 31.21 0.44
N THR A 177 -23.67 30.91 1.33
CA THR A 177 -23.88 29.58 1.93
C THR A 177 -24.01 28.42 0.92
N PRO A 178 -24.71 28.54 -0.22
CA PRO A 178 -24.84 27.44 -1.17
C PRO A 178 -23.49 26.99 -1.74
N PHE A 179 -22.61 27.92 -2.14
CA PHE A 179 -21.26 27.61 -2.62
C PHE A 179 -20.42 26.91 -1.55
N ILE A 180 -20.54 27.32 -0.29
CA ILE A 180 -19.86 26.67 0.84
C ILE A 180 -20.34 25.22 1.00
N VAL A 181 -21.65 25.00 1.07
CA VAL A 181 -22.24 23.64 1.23
C VAL A 181 -21.87 22.73 0.05
N MET A 182 -21.95 23.23 -1.18
CA MET A 182 -21.53 22.47 -2.37
C MET A 182 -20.03 22.14 -2.32
N SER A 183 -19.17 23.06 -1.86
CA SER A 183 -17.73 22.83 -1.71
C SER A 183 -17.43 21.73 -0.69
N PHE A 184 -18.10 21.74 0.48
CA PHE A 184 -17.98 20.68 1.49
C PHE A 184 -18.46 19.32 0.96
N LEU A 185 -19.60 19.27 0.28
CA LEU A 185 -20.15 18.03 -0.27
C LEU A 185 -19.23 17.42 -1.35
N VAL A 186 -18.75 18.22 -2.29
CA VAL A 186 -17.83 17.75 -3.34
C VAL A 186 -16.52 17.24 -2.71
N ARG A 187 -15.91 18.00 -1.79
CA ARG A 187 -14.68 17.57 -1.09
C ARG A 187 -14.87 16.29 -0.27
N ALA A 188 -16.01 16.11 0.39
CA ALA A 188 -16.29 14.90 1.16
C ALA A 188 -16.46 13.67 0.26
N VAL A 189 -17.16 13.77 -0.87
CA VAL A 189 -17.33 12.65 -1.81
C VAL A 189 -16.02 12.33 -2.56
N GLU A 190 -15.25 13.35 -2.91
CA GLU A 190 -13.90 13.20 -3.49
C GLU A 190 -12.94 12.48 -2.53
N ALA A 191 -12.99 12.83 -1.25
CA ALA A 191 -12.22 12.17 -0.19
C ALA A 191 -12.54 10.67 -0.06
N ILE A 192 -13.82 10.26 -0.18
CA ILE A 192 -14.20 8.84 -0.24
C ILE A 192 -13.54 8.16 -1.45
N GLY A 193 -13.56 8.82 -2.62
CA GLY A 193 -12.92 8.32 -3.84
C GLY A 193 -11.41 8.13 -3.68
N VAL A 194 -10.71 9.12 -3.14
CA VAL A 194 -9.26 9.06 -2.90
C VAL A 194 -8.89 8.07 -1.80
N ALA A 195 -9.68 7.98 -0.72
CA ALA A 195 -9.50 6.94 0.29
C ALA A 195 -9.59 5.52 -0.29
N ALA A 196 -10.55 5.28 -1.20
CA ALA A 196 -10.70 4.01 -1.90
C ALA A 196 -9.53 3.72 -2.86
N PHE A 197 -9.13 4.73 -3.64
CA PHE A 197 -8.00 4.66 -4.56
C PHE A 197 -6.69 4.34 -3.84
N SER A 198 -6.28 5.14 -2.85
CA SER A 198 -4.98 4.99 -2.17
C SER A 198 -4.89 3.70 -1.38
N THR A 199 -5.94 3.37 -0.61
CA THR A 199 -6.00 2.11 0.16
C THR A 199 -5.87 0.88 -0.76
N ALA A 200 -6.56 0.89 -1.91
CA ALA A 200 -6.46 -0.19 -2.87
C ALA A 200 -5.12 -0.20 -3.63
N SER A 201 -4.54 0.97 -3.93
CA SER A 201 -3.23 1.11 -4.57
C SER A 201 -2.15 0.40 -3.74
N PHE A 202 -2.06 0.71 -2.45
CA PHE A 202 -1.06 0.13 -1.54
C PHE A 202 -1.30 -1.37 -1.26
N ALA A 203 -2.57 -1.80 -1.19
CA ALA A 203 -2.92 -3.21 -1.04
C ALA A 203 -2.55 -4.03 -2.30
N ILE A 204 -2.75 -3.48 -3.50
CA ILE A 204 -2.32 -4.10 -4.77
C ILE A 204 -0.79 -4.18 -4.84
N VAL A 205 -0.06 -3.12 -4.44
CA VAL A 205 1.42 -3.14 -4.38
C VAL A 205 1.92 -4.27 -3.48
N SER A 206 1.41 -4.33 -2.25
CA SER A 206 1.85 -5.33 -1.25
C SER A 206 1.56 -6.77 -1.70
N ASN A 207 0.48 -6.98 -2.46
CA ASN A 207 0.08 -8.29 -2.97
C ASN A 207 0.80 -8.71 -4.27
N GLU A 208 1.07 -7.79 -5.21
CA GLU A 208 1.72 -8.10 -6.50
C GLU A 208 3.26 -8.07 -6.38
N PHE A 209 3.81 -7.32 -5.42
CA PHE A 209 5.26 -7.13 -5.23
C PHE A 209 5.76 -7.40 -3.79
N PRO A 210 5.46 -8.56 -3.16
CA PRO A 210 5.70 -8.80 -1.74
C PRO A 210 7.19 -8.81 -1.30
N TYR A 211 8.13 -8.80 -2.25
CA TYR A 211 9.59 -8.72 -2.04
C TYR A 211 10.19 -7.36 -2.40
N HIS A 212 9.42 -6.48 -3.05
CA HIS A 212 9.87 -5.19 -3.63
C HIS A 212 8.95 -4.03 -3.24
N ILE A 213 8.28 -4.17 -2.09
CA ILE A 213 7.27 -3.22 -1.59
C ILE A 213 7.89 -1.81 -1.47
N GLY A 214 9.13 -1.70 -0.98
CA GLY A 214 9.83 -0.42 -0.82
C GLY A 214 10.12 0.27 -2.14
N SER A 215 10.71 -0.41 -3.12
CA SER A 215 11.00 0.15 -4.45
C SER A 215 9.73 0.56 -5.19
N VAL A 216 8.70 -0.28 -5.15
CA VAL A 216 7.44 -0.01 -5.83
C VAL A 216 6.66 1.12 -5.16
N PHE A 217 6.47 1.07 -3.83
CA PHE A 217 5.81 2.14 -3.08
C PHE A 217 6.53 3.48 -3.29
N ALA A 218 7.86 3.50 -3.19
CA ALA A 218 8.64 4.71 -3.46
C ALA A 218 8.52 5.24 -4.90
N THR A 219 8.33 4.36 -5.88
CA THR A 219 8.05 4.75 -7.27
C THR A 219 6.66 5.39 -7.40
N LEU A 220 5.68 4.98 -6.58
CA LEU A 220 4.37 5.64 -6.54
C LEU A 220 4.42 6.97 -5.81
N GLU A 221 5.08 7.05 -4.64
CA GLU A 221 5.31 8.30 -3.92
C GLU A 221 6.11 9.32 -4.76
N THR A 222 7.03 8.85 -5.61
CA THR A 222 7.70 9.67 -6.64
C THR A 222 6.67 10.31 -7.57
N CYS A 223 5.73 9.53 -8.10
CA CYS A 223 4.67 10.04 -8.96
C CYS A 223 3.73 11.01 -8.23
N VAL A 224 3.36 10.74 -6.97
CA VAL A 224 2.61 11.68 -6.13
C VAL A 224 3.40 12.99 -5.97
N GLY A 225 4.68 12.92 -5.62
CA GLY A 225 5.56 14.09 -5.44
C GLY A 225 5.69 14.95 -6.69
N ILE A 226 5.86 14.34 -7.87
CA ILE A 226 5.85 15.06 -9.16
C ILE A 226 4.46 15.68 -9.42
N GLY A 227 3.37 15.01 -9.05
CA GLY A 227 2.02 15.56 -9.13
C GLY A 227 1.81 16.77 -8.23
N LEU A 228 2.27 16.71 -6.97
CA LEU A 228 2.25 17.81 -6.00
C LEU A 228 3.13 19.00 -6.43
N MET A 229 4.21 18.73 -7.18
CA MET A 229 5.12 19.73 -7.75
C MET A 229 4.51 20.45 -8.97
N ILE A 230 3.84 19.70 -9.85
CA ILE A 230 3.26 20.21 -11.11
C ILE A 230 1.89 20.85 -10.89
N GLY A 231 1.06 20.33 -9.97
CA GLY A 231 -0.32 20.79 -9.74
C GLY A 231 -0.45 22.28 -9.43
N PRO A 232 0.33 22.87 -8.49
CA PRO A 232 0.30 24.30 -8.21
C PRO A 232 0.84 25.15 -9.37
N THR A 233 1.82 24.62 -10.11
CA THR A 233 2.42 25.29 -11.28
C THR A 233 1.40 25.40 -12.42
N ILE A 234 0.67 24.32 -12.71
CA ILE A 234 -0.42 24.31 -13.69
C ILE A 234 -1.61 25.14 -13.18
N GLY A 235 -2.04 24.95 -11.93
CA GLY A 235 -3.16 25.69 -11.33
C GLY A 235 -2.92 27.20 -11.30
N GLY A 236 -1.69 27.64 -11.03
CA GLY A 236 -1.29 29.05 -11.11
C GLY A 236 -1.24 29.58 -12.54
N ALA A 237 -0.67 28.82 -13.50
CA ALA A 237 -0.60 29.23 -14.90
C ALA A 237 -1.99 29.31 -15.57
N LEU A 238 -2.92 28.43 -15.19
CA LEU A 238 -4.31 28.44 -15.66
C LEU A 238 -5.17 29.55 -15.02
N TYR A 239 -4.75 30.11 -13.88
CA TYR A 239 -5.49 31.14 -13.13
C TYR A 239 -4.89 32.55 -13.27
N GLU A 240 -4.42 32.86 -14.49
CA GLU A 240 -3.83 34.13 -14.94
C GLU A 240 -2.39 34.40 -14.44
N PHE A 241 -1.59 35.05 -15.28
CA PHE A 241 -0.17 35.36 -15.01
C PHE A 241 0.00 36.27 -13.78
N GLY A 242 0.44 35.69 -12.66
CA GLY A 242 0.87 36.42 -11.46
C GLY A 242 2.27 36.01 -11.00
N LEU A 243 3.27 36.90 -11.13
CA LEU A 243 4.68 36.58 -10.85
C LEU A 243 4.94 36.16 -9.39
N SER A 244 4.17 36.65 -8.43
CA SER A 244 4.30 36.26 -7.01
C SER A 244 3.97 34.78 -6.78
N THR A 245 3.00 34.24 -7.51
CA THR A 245 2.59 32.83 -7.43
C THR A 245 3.71 31.89 -7.86
N LEU A 246 4.53 32.30 -8.83
CA LEU A 246 5.68 31.52 -9.31
C LEU A 246 6.76 31.37 -8.22
N LEU A 247 7.07 32.45 -7.48
CA LEU A 247 8.08 32.40 -6.41
C LEU A 247 7.62 31.51 -5.25
N VAL A 248 6.34 31.58 -4.86
CA VAL A 248 5.76 30.66 -3.86
C VAL A 248 5.80 29.22 -4.39
N GLY A 249 5.41 29.00 -5.64
CA GLY A 249 5.49 27.70 -6.31
C GLY A 249 6.89 27.11 -6.26
N LEU A 250 7.94 27.89 -6.53
CA LEU A 250 9.33 27.45 -6.47
C LEU A 250 9.74 26.91 -5.08
N PHE A 251 9.29 27.53 -3.98
CA PHE A 251 9.52 26.97 -2.63
C PHE A 251 8.74 25.67 -2.39
N PHE A 252 7.48 25.59 -2.85
CA PHE A 252 6.67 24.37 -2.79
C PHE A 252 7.18 23.25 -3.72
N ILE A 253 8.04 23.56 -4.71
CA ILE A 253 8.66 22.60 -5.62
C ILE A 253 9.88 21.90 -4.99
N ILE A 254 10.65 22.56 -4.11
CA ILE A 254 11.93 22.04 -3.58
C ILE A 254 11.74 20.70 -2.87
N CYS A 255 10.86 20.61 -1.87
CA CYS A 255 10.73 19.41 -1.06
C CYS A 255 10.12 18.22 -1.84
N PRO A 256 9.00 18.37 -2.59
CA PRO A 256 8.44 17.29 -3.40
C PRO A 256 9.34 16.88 -4.58
N GLY A 257 10.08 17.82 -5.18
CA GLY A 257 11.02 17.55 -6.27
C GLY A 257 12.23 16.73 -5.81
N LEU A 258 12.85 17.12 -4.69
CA LEU A 258 13.94 16.33 -4.08
C LEU A 258 13.46 14.96 -3.62
N HIS A 259 12.26 14.89 -3.01
CA HIS A 259 11.65 13.62 -2.64
C HIS A 259 11.42 12.73 -3.85
N ALA A 260 10.86 13.25 -4.95
CA ALA A 260 10.63 12.49 -6.17
C ALA A 260 11.92 11.95 -6.81
N ILE A 261 13.01 12.72 -6.78
CA ILE A 261 14.31 12.27 -7.32
C ILE A 261 14.92 11.14 -6.48
N LEU A 262 14.76 11.16 -5.15
CA LEU A 262 15.45 10.25 -4.24
C LEU A 262 14.61 9.12 -3.65
N ALA A 263 13.28 9.22 -3.68
CA ALA A 263 12.41 8.13 -3.23
C ALA A 263 12.76 6.79 -3.89
N PRO A 264 13.00 6.66 -5.22
CA PRO A 264 13.36 5.37 -5.82
C PRO A 264 14.67 4.78 -5.25
N VAL A 265 15.64 5.64 -4.91
CA VAL A 265 16.90 5.26 -4.25
C VAL A 265 16.62 4.73 -2.84
N TRP A 266 15.79 5.44 -2.07
CA TRP A 266 15.37 5.00 -0.73
C TRP A 266 14.52 3.74 -0.75
N GLY A 267 13.70 3.52 -1.78
CA GLY A 267 12.96 2.28 -2.00
C GLY A 267 13.87 1.08 -2.24
N TYR A 268 14.83 1.22 -3.14
CA TYR A 268 15.84 0.19 -3.43
C TYR A 268 16.73 -0.13 -2.22
N ILE A 269 17.06 0.87 -1.38
CA ILE A 269 17.77 0.67 -0.11
C ILE A 269 16.85 0.00 0.93
N SER A 270 15.59 0.45 1.04
CA SER A 270 14.59 -0.08 1.98
C SER A 270 14.25 -1.54 1.72
N ASP A 271 14.25 -2.01 0.46
CA ASP A 271 13.94 -3.41 0.13
C ASP A 271 14.99 -4.41 0.63
N ARG A 272 16.24 -3.98 0.85
CA ARG A 272 17.29 -4.83 1.44
C ARG A 272 16.86 -5.34 2.83
N LYS A 273 17.21 -6.59 3.17
CA LYS A 273 16.91 -7.17 4.48
C LYS A 273 17.56 -6.35 5.61
N ASP A 274 16.86 -6.20 6.72
CA ASP A 274 17.27 -5.51 7.96
C ASP A 274 17.67 -4.02 7.86
N ILE A 275 17.59 -3.39 6.68
CA ILE A 275 17.89 -1.97 6.50
C ILE A 275 16.68 -1.07 6.81
N GLN A 276 15.45 -1.59 6.70
CA GLN A 276 14.23 -0.78 6.87
C GLN A 276 14.17 -0.01 8.23
N SER A 277 14.59 -0.62 9.33
CA SER A 277 14.53 0.00 10.66
C SER A 277 15.64 1.04 10.90
N PRO A 278 16.92 0.79 10.58
CA PRO A 278 17.95 1.85 10.54
C PRO A 278 17.58 3.04 9.65
N LEU A 279 16.96 2.80 8.49
CA LEU A 279 16.61 3.86 7.54
C LEU A 279 15.52 4.79 8.10
N LEU A 280 14.52 4.23 8.78
CA LEU A 280 13.49 5.01 9.51
C LEU A 280 14.10 5.91 10.58
N ILE A 281 15.02 5.37 11.38
CA ILE A 281 15.72 6.11 12.46
C ILE A 281 16.55 7.25 11.87
N PHE A 282 17.31 6.98 10.79
CA PHE A 282 18.09 7.97 10.07
C PHE A 282 17.22 9.10 9.48
N GLY A 283 16.08 8.76 8.86
CA GLY A 283 15.13 9.74 8.31
C GLY A 283 14.62 10.72 9.38
N ASN A 284 14.26 10.21 10.56
CA ASN A 284 13.76 11.02 11.67
C ASN A 284 14.88 11.83 12.36
N LEU A 285 16.12 11.31 12.42
CA LEU A 285 17.29 12.06 12.88
C LEU A 285 17.58 13.27 11.98
N VAL A 286 17.65 13.06 10.65
CA VAL A 286 17.90 14.17 9.72
C VAL A 286 16.70 15.12 9.66
N GLY A 287 15.47 14.62 9.78
CA GLY A 287 14.27 15.44 9.95
C GLY A 287 14.35 16.37 11.17
N THR A 288 14.87 15.88 12.30
CA THR A 288 15.13 16.70 13.50
C THR A 288 16.10 17.85 13.18
N ILE A 289 17.26 17.54 12.59
CA ILE A 289 18.29 18.53 12.24
C ILE A 289 17.77 19.54 11.21
N ALA A 290 16.99 19.07 10.24
CA ALA A 290 16.37 19.89 9.22
C ALA A 290 15.38 20.89 9.83
N PHE A 291 14.44 20.47 10.70
CA PHE A 291 13.50 21.41 11.32
C PHE A 291 14.15 22.42 12.27
N LEU A 292 15.23 22.04 12.99
CA LEU A 292 16.05 22.99 13.76
C LEU A 292 16.77 24.03 12.88
N SER A 293 16.98 23.72 11.60
CA SER A 293 17.59 24.62 10.60
C SER A 293 16.54 25.46 9.85
N VAL A 294 15.35 24.91 9.59
CA VAL A 294 14.23 25.59 8.91
C VAL A 294 13.75 26.80 9.71
N GLY A 295 13.70 26.71 11.04
CA GLY A 295 13.54 27.88 11.91
C GLY A 295 14.67 27.90 12.93
N PRO A 296 15.76 28.66 12.68
CA PRO A 296 16.95 28.69 13.53
C PRO A 296 16.63 28.90 15.01
N THR A 297 16.70 27.81 15.77
CA THR A 297 16.14 27.77 17.12
C THR A 297 16.85 28.73 18.07
N PRO A 298 16.12 29.49 18.93
CA PRO A 298 16.75 30.34 19.94
C PRO A 298 17.65 29.57 20.94
N LEU A 299 17.51 28.25 21.01
CA LEU A 299 18.34 27.35 21.84
C LEU A 299 19.73 27.09 21.25
N LEU A 300 19.97 27.38 19.97
CA LEU A 300 21.25 27.18 19.27
C LEU A 300 21.75 28.53 18.72
N PRO A 301 22.25 29.44 19.57
CA PRO A 301 22.54 30.84 19.22
C PRO A 301 23.68 31.04 18.20
N PHE A 302 24.33 29.96 17.75
CA PHE A 302 25.35 29.99 16.69
C PHE A 302 24.78 29.87 15.27
N LEU A 303 23.51 29.50 15.10
CA LEU A 303 22.86 29.42 13.78
C LEU A 303 22.37 30.83 13.36
N PRO A 304 22.88 31.39 12.24
CA PRO A 304 22.42 32.70 11.77
C PRO A 304 20.99 32.61 11.25
N ARG A 305 20.22 33.70 11.39
CA ARG A 305 18.81 33.76 10.99
C ARG A 305 18.63 34.12 9.51
N ASP A 306 19.46 33.51 8.67
CA ASP A 306 19.54 33.81 7.24
C ASP A 306 18.69 32.84 6.41
N LEU A 307 18.18 33.34 5.28
CA LEU A 307 17.39 32.54 4.32
C LEU A 307 18.15 31.31 3.77
N TRP A 308 19.49 31.34 3.73
CA TRP A 308 20.29 30.20 3.26
C TRP A 308 20.22 29.01 4.23
N VAL A 309 20.15 29.25 5.54
CA VAL A 309 20.01 28.19 6.56
C VAL A 309 18.65 27.50 6.42
N VAL A 310 17.60 28.29 6.21
CA VAL A 310 16.24 27.81 5.94
C VAL A 310 16.20 26.96 4.67
N ALA A 311 16.84 27.42 3.60
CA ALA A 311 16.94 26.68 2.34
C ALA A 311 17.69 25.34 2.50
N VAL A 312 18.82 25.33 3.23
CA VAL A 312 19.55 24.09 3.56
C VAL A 312 18.69 23.14 4.39
N GLY A 313 17.93 23.64 5.37
CA GLY A 313 16.98 22.84 6.15
C GLY A 313 15.89 22.21 5.29
N LEU A 314 15.26 22.97 4.40
CA LEU A 314 14.24 22.47 3.47
C LEU A 314 14.82 21.43 2.49
N ILE A 315 16.03 21.66 1.98
CA ILE A 315 16.74 20.69 1.15
C ILE A 315 16.95 19.39 1.93
N LEU A 316 17.57 19.45 3.12
CA LEU A 316 17.82 18.27 3.97
C LEU A 316 16.54 17.47 4.24
N PHE A 317 15.42 18.14 4.56
CA PHE A 317 14.14 17.47 4.77
C PHE A 317 13.61 16.79 3.49
N GLY A 318 13.66 17.47 2.35
CA GLY A 318 13.29 16.90 1.04
C GLY A 318 14.14 15.70 0.65
N LEU A 319 15.44 15.70 1.00
CA LEU A 319 16.34 14.57 0.75
C LEU A 319 15.94 13.33 1.59
N THR A 320 15.51 13.49 2.85
CA THR A 320 15.34 12.36 3.79
C THR A 320 13.91 12.00 4.16
N ILE A 321 12.87 12.77 3.80
CA ILE A 321 11.47 12.41 4.08
C ILE A 321 11.10 11.02 3.52
N GLY A 322 11.70 10.60 2.40
CA GLY A 322 11.56 9.25 1.85
C GLY A 322 12.08 8.13 2.77
N CYS A 323 13.10 8.40 3.59
CA CYS A 323 13.59 7.46 4.61
C CYS A 323 12.58 7.23 5.74
N SER A 324 11.69 8.19 6.02
CA SER A 324 10.66 8.03 7.05
C SER A 324 9.40 7.33 6.52
N ILE A 325 8.94 7.69 5.32
CA ILE A 325 7.68 7.17 4.76
C ILE A 325 7.86 5.75 4.19
N VAL A 326 8.84 5.53 3.29
CA VAL A 326 8.96 4.28 2.52
C VAL A 326 9.22 3.04 3.39
N PRO A 327 10.10 3.06 4.41
CA PRO A 327 10.31 1.90 5.28
C PRO A 327 9.13 1.61 6.20
N THR A 328 8.29 2.61 6.51
CA THR A 328 7.15 2.45 7.43
C THR A 328 6.14 1.45 6.87
N MET A 329 5.77 1.55 5.58
CA MET A 329 4.91 0.56 4.92
C MET A 329 5.48 -0.86 4.99
N LYS A 330 6.76 -1.05 4.65
CA LYS A 330 7.43 -2.35 4.74
C LYS A 330 7.48 -2.88 6.19
N CYS A 331 7.71 -2.01 7.17
CA CYS A 331 7.70 -2.38 8.60
C CYS A 331 6.31 -2.82 9.08
N LEU A 332 5.23 -2.16 8.65
CA LEU A 332 3.86 -2.54 8.99
C LEU A 332 3.48 -3.91 8.40
N VAL A 333 3.82 -4.16 7.12
CA VAL A 333 3.57 -5.46 6.48
C VAL A 333 4.37 -6.58 7.17
N ILE A 334 5.64 -6.36 7.51
CA ILE A 334 6.45 -7.34 8.27
C ILE A 334 5.86 -7.55 9.67
N GLY A 335 5.44 -6.49 10.37
CA GLY A 335 4.83 -6.60 11.70
C GLY A 335 3.51 -7.40 11.68
N ALA A 336 2.69 -7.25 10.64
CA ALA A 336 1.48 -8.06 10.46
C ALA A 336 1.81 -9.56 10.29
N ARG A 337 2.84 -9.89 9.48
CA ARG A 337 3.34 -11.27 9.31
C ARG A 337 3.85 -11.86 10.64
N GLU A 338 4.62 -11.11 11.40
CA GLU A 338 5.16 -11.54 12.71
C GLU A 338 4.06 -11.76 13.76
N LEU A 339 2.94 -11.04 13.66
CA LEU A 339 1.73 -11.25 14.47
C LEU A 339 0.84 -12.41 13.97
N GLY A 340 1.27 -13.15 12.95
CA GLY A 340 0.54 -14.30 12.41
C GLY A 340 -0.63 -13.95 11.48
N PHE A 341 -0.77 -12.71 11.03
CA PHE A 341 -1.79 -12.37 10.02
C PHE A 341 -1.42 -13.00 8.67
N PRO A 342 -2.40 -13.56 7.93
CA PRO A 342 -2.14 -14.26 6.67
C PRO A 342 -1.67 -13.31 5.58
N ASP A 343 -0.70 -13.75 4.76
CA ASP A 343 -0.21 -12.99 3.60
C ASP A 343 -1.24 -12.95 2.46
N ASN A 344 -2.24 -12.07 2.59
CA ASN A 344 -3.30 -11.90 1.62
C ASN A 344 -3.82 -10.44 1.57
N LEU A 345 -4.66 -10.19 0.56
CA LEU A 345 -5.25 -8.89 0.27
C LEU A 345 -6.05 -8.27 1.43
N SER A 346 -6.57 -9.06 2.38
CA SER A 346 -7.27 -8.54 3.58
C SER A 346 -6.27 -7.91 4.54
N THR A 347 -5.18 -8.60 4.85
CA THR A 347 -4.10 -8.07 5.71
C THR A 347 -3.46 -6.84 5.08
N PHE A 348 -3.13 -6.89 3.78
CA PHE A 348 -2.60 -5.73 3.07
C PHE A 348 -3.59 -4.57 2.99
N GLY A 349 -4.90 -4.86 2.88
CA GLY A 349 -5.98 -3.88 2.92
C GLY A 349 -6.06 -3.13 4.25
N MET A 350 -6.13 -3.87 5.37
CA MET A 350 -6.16 -3.29 6.71
C MET A 350 -4.90 -2.45 7.01
N VAL A 351 -3.72 -2.97 6.69
CA VAL A 351 -2.45 -2.25 6.86
C VAL A 351 -2.41 -0.97 6.03
N SER A 352 -2.84 -1.04 4.77
CA SER A 352 -2.90 0.13 3.86
C SER A 352 -3.89 1.18 4.34
N GLY A 353 -5.08 0.76 4.80
CA GLY A 353 -6.11 1.65 5.30
C GLY A 353 -5.69 2.35 6.60
N LEU A 354 -5.04 1.63 7.52
CA LEU A 354 -4.51 2.20 8.75
C LEU A 354 -3.35 3.18 8.50
N PHE A 355 -2.42 2.85 7.59
CA PHE A 355 -1.36 3.77 7.17
C PHE A 355 -1.95 5.05 6.58
N ASN A 356 -2.86 4.91 5.61
CA ASN A 356 -3.46 6.04 4.90
C ASN A 356 -4.27 6.94 5.85
N ALA A 357 -5.03 6.35 6.80
CA ALA A 357 -5.70 7.11 7.84
C ALA A 357 -4.72 7.84 8.77
N THR A 358 -3.61 7.20 9.17
CA THR A 358 -2.59 7.84 10.03
C THR A 358 -1.89 8.99 9.31
N TYR A 359 -1.59 8.83 8.01
CA TYR A 359 -1.01 9.86 7.16
C TYR A 359 -1.95 11.07 7.01
N CYS A 360 -3.22 10.83 6.66
CA CYS A 360 -4.22 11.88 6.53
C CYS A 360 -4.55 12.57 7.86
N LEU A 361 -4.47 11.86 9.00
CA LEU A 361 -4.60 12.46 10.33
C LEU A 361 -3.45 13.42 10.63
N GLY A 362 -2.21 13.05 10.26
CA GLY A 362 -1.06 13.95 10.30
C GLY A 362 -1.24 15.18 9.39
N ALA A 363 -1.75 14.98 8.18
CA ALA A 363 -2.04 16.05 7.22
C ALA A 363 -3.20 16.98 7.64
N PHE A 364 -4.11 16.52 8.50
CA PHE A 364 -5.16 17.33 9.12
C PHE A 364 -4.64 18.14 10.33
N ILE A 365 -3.91 17.47 11.23
CA ILE A 365 -3.38 18.07 12.47
C ILE A 365 -2.28 19.10 12.15
N GLY A 366 -1.39 18.79 11.20
CA GLY A 366 -0.21 19.60 10.87
C GLY A 366 -0.51 21.07 10.58
N PRO A 367 -1.38 21.41 9.61
CA PRO A 367 -1.75 22.80 9.33
C PRO A 367 -2.53 23.46 10.47
N THR A 368 -3.46 22.73 11.09
CA THR A 368 -4.36 23.26 12.13
C THR A 368 -3.60 23.63 13.41
N VAL A 369 -2.74 22.74 13.90
CA VAL A 369 -1.90 22.99 15.07
C VAL A 369 -0.73 23.90 14.70
N GLY A 370 -0.13 23.72 13.51
CA GLY A 370 1.00 24.51 13.04
C GLY A 370 0.67 26.01 12.91
N GLY A 371 -0.53 26.37 12.44
CA GLY A 371 -0.99 27.76 12.38
C GLY A 371 -1.02 28.41 13.77
N ALA A 372 -1.83 27.85 14.68
CA ALA A 372 -1.96 28.36 16.05
C ALA A 372 -0.62 28.38 16.81
N LEU A 373 0.24 27.38 16.59
CA LEU A 373 1.57 27.33 17.21
C LEU A 373 2.50 28.45 16.70
N ILE A 374 2.43 28.81 15.42
CA ILE A 374 3.20 29.92 14.86
C ILE A 374 2.64 31.28 15.32
N GLU A 375 1.33 31.39 15.54
CA GLU A 375 0.68 32.59 16.10
C GLU A 375 1.06 32.84 17.57
N GLU A 376 1.02 31.80 18.42
CA GLU A 376 1.27 31.92 19.87
C GLU A 376 2.76 31.99 20.24
N VAL A 377 3.62 31.11 19.71
CA VAL A 377 5.05 31.05 20.09
C VAL A 377 6.01 31.50 18.99
N GLY A 378 5.51 31.83 17.80
CA GLY A 378 6.35 32.27 16.68
C GLY A 378 7.07 31.12 15.97
N PHE A 379 7.42 31.36 14.71
CA PHE A 379 7.97 30.36 13.79
C PHE A 379 9.21 29.61 14.31
N ALA A 380 10.14 30.29 15.01
CA ALA A 380 11.37 29.69 15.51
C ALA A 380 11.16 28.72 16.69
N TYR A 381 10.20 28.97 17.58
CA TYR A 381 9.85 28.02 18.63
C TYR A 381 8.91 26.92 18.09
N GLY A 382 7.98 27.25 17.19
CA GLY A 382 7.10 26.27 16.55
C GLY A 382 7.87 25.18 15.78
N SER A 383 8.84 25.58 14.96
CA SER A 383 9.76 24.65 14.26
C SER A 383 10.63 23.83 15.22
N THR A 384 11.09 24.42 16.34
CA THR A 384 11.80 23.70 17.42
C THR A 384 10.93 22.60 18.02
N ILE A 385 9.64 22.86 18.22
CA ILE A 385 8.67 21.89 18.77
C ILE A 385 8.42 20.75 17.77
N ILE A 386 8.31 21.04 16.47
CA ILE A 386 8.23 20.00 15.42
C ILE A 386 9.51 19.15 15.39
N ALA A 387 10.70 19.76 15.49
CA ALA A 387 11.95 19.03 15.57
C ALA A 387 12.02 18.11 16.81
N ALA A 388 11.58 18.58 17.98
CA ALA A 388 11.49 17.77 19.19
C ALA A 388 10.53 16.57 19.01
N LEU A 389 9.46 16.73 18.22
CA LEU A 389 8.53 15.67 17.85
C LEU A 389 9.20 14.60 16.96
N PHE A 390 9.96 15.01 15.94
CA PHE A 390 10.79 14.09 15.13
C PHE A 390 11.83 13.34 15.99
N PHE A 391 12.47 14.04 16.93
CA PHE A 391 13.45 13.46 17.84
C PHE A 391 12.82 12.43 18.80
N PHE A 392 11.63 12.73 19.33
CA PHE A 392 10.86 11.79 20.15
C PHE A 392 10.48 10.53 19.36
N VAL A 393 9.97 10.68 18.13
CA VAL A 393 9.66 9.54 17.25
C VAL A 393 10.92 8.73 16.91
N MET A 394 12.07 9.39 16.69
CA MET A 394 13.37 8.74 16.51
C MET A 394 13.77 7.90 17.74
N ILE A 395 13.60 8.42 18.96
CA ILE A 395 13.88 7.67 20.20
C ILE A 395 12.94 6.46 20.32
N VAL A 396 11.62 6.66 20.19
CA VAL A 396 10.61 5.59 20.32
C VAL A 396 10.84 4.47 19.31
N THR A 397 11.11 4.81 18.05
CA THR A 397 11.44 3.83 17.00
C THR A 397 12.77 3.12 17.27
N SER A 398 13.80 3.83 17.75
CA SER A 398 15.08 3.24 18.13
C SER A 398 14.96 2.24 19.28
N VAL A 399 14.18 2.58 20.32
CA VAL A 399 13.92 1.68 21.46
C VAL A 399 13.13 0.47 21.01
N TYR A 400 12.04 0.65 20.25
CA TYR A 400 11.21 -0.45 19.74
C TYR A 400 12.01 -1.45 18.90
N PHE A 401 12.74 -0.97 17.88
CA PHE A 401 13.55 -1.84 17.02
C PHE A 401 14.79 -2.39 17.73
N GLY A 402 15.36 -1.67 18.69
CA GLY A 402 16.42 -2.17 19.57
C GLY A 402 15.97 -3.38 20.39
N VAL A 403 14.86 -3.25 21.12
CA VAL A 403 14.26 -4.33 21.92
C VAL A 403 13.86 -5.52 21.04
N ARG A 404 13.25 -5.28 19.88
CA ARG A 404 12.90 -6.34 18.91
C ARG A 404 14.14 -7.10 18.41
N ARG A 405 15.24 -6.39 18.09
CA ARG A 405 16.51 -6.99 17.64
C ARG A 405 17.23 -7.76 18.75
N LEU A 406 17.04 -7.39 20.02
CA LEU A 406 17.55 -8.15 21.17
C LEU A 406 16.74 -9.42 21.44
N ARG A 407 15.40 -9.34 21.41
CA ARG A 407 14.53 -10.52 21.54
C ARG A 407 14.83 -11.57 20.47
N HIS A 408 14.81 -11.19 19.19
CA HIS A 408 15.08 -12.10 18.08
C HIS A 408 16.46 -12.80 18.15
N LYS A 409 17.47 -12.18 18.78
CA LYS A 409 18.76 -12.85 19.07
C LYS A 409 18.64 -13.88 20.20
N SER A 410 17.88 -13.57 21.25
CA SER A 410 17.63 -14.46 22.38
C SER A 410 16.79 -15.68 21.94
N ASP A 411 15.79 -15.46 21.10
CA ASP A 411 14.91 -16.50 20.57
C ASP A 411 15.71 -17.49 19.69
N ILE A 412 16.56 -17.00 18.77
CA ILE A 412 17.48 -17.85 17.98
C ILE A 412 18.45 -18.64 18.87
N GLN A 413 18.96 -18.04 19.97
CA GLN A 413 19.80 -18.75 20.91
C GLN A 413 19.03 -19.85 21.65
N MET A 414 17.81 -19.58 22.10
CA MET A 414 16.93 -20.56 22.74
C MET A 414 16.60 -21.76 21.82
N THR A 415 16.21 -21.51 20.56
CA THR A 415 15.97 -22.59 19.59
C THR A 415 17.23 -23.43 19.40
N LYS A 416 18.39 -22.78 19.17
CA LYS A 416 19.66 -23.49 18.99
C LYS A 416 20.08 -24.32 20.21
N TYR A 417 19.85 -23.84 21.44
CA TYR A 417 20.07 -24.65 22.64
C TYR A 417 19.09 -25.83 22.74
N THR A 418 17.84 -25.63 22.32
CA THR A 418 16.82 -26.70 22.30
C THR A 418 17.22 -27.81 21.33
N ASP A 419 17.64 -27.47 20.11
CA ASP A 419 18.10 -28.44 19.09
C ASP A 419 19.39 -29.18 19.51
N LEU A 420 20.32 -28.48 20.17
CA LEU A 420 21.51 -29.12 20.76
C LEU A 420 21.15 -30.05 21.94
N SER A 421 20.07 -29.77 22.67
CA SER A 421 19.60 -30.62 23.77
C SER A 421 18.76 -31.83 23.33
N SER A 422 18.19 -31.80 22.12
CA SER A 422 17.39 -32.90 21.55
C SER A 422 18.21 -33.88 20.69
N THR A 423 19.52 -33.62 20.53
CA THR A 423 20.44 -34.55 19.85
C THR A 423 20.66 -35.81 20.71
N PRO A 424 20.34 -37.04 20.25
CA PRO A 424 20.29 -38.20 21.15
C PRO A 424 21.65 -38.65 21.71
N GLN A 425 21.83 -38.56 23.03
CA GLN A 425 22.84 -39.34 23.75
C GLN A 425 22.38 -40.81 23.87
N GLN A 426 22.47 -41.56 22.78
CA GLN A 426 22.11 -42.98 22.77
C GLN A 426 23.09 -43.87 21.99
N THR A 427 24.36 -43.80 22.42
CA THR A 427 25.32 -44.89 22.29
C THR A 427 25.89 -45.21 23.68
N LEU A 428 26.32 -46.46 23.89
CA LEU A 428 26.95 -46.96 25.14
C LEU A 428 26.04 -47.15 26.38
N TRP A 429 24.90 -47.83 26.21
CA TRP A 429 24.47 -48.85 27.19
C TRP A 429 24.00 -50.09 26.41
N SER A 430 24.39 -51.28 26.87
CA SER A 430 24.30 -52.53 26.11
C SER A 430 23.45 -53.58 26.80
N ASN A 431 22.44 -54.08 26.08
CA ASN A 431 21.77 -55.39 26.20
C ASN A 431 21.17 -55.81 27.56
N GLU A 432 20.35 -56.87 27.49
CA GLU A 432 19.55 -57.47 28.57
C GLU A 432 18.31 -56.60 28.96
N ASP A 433 17.06 -57.04 28.81
CA ASP A 433 16.53 -58.38 28.46
C ASP A 433 15.45 -58.38 27.36
N THR A 434 15.24 -59.55 26.75
CA THR A 434 14.23 -59.80 25.72
C THR A 434 12.88 -60.22 26.30
N GLU A 435 11.78 -59.58 25.87
CA GLU A 435 10.52 -60.33 25.72
C GLU A 435 9.68 -59.90 24.50
N ILE A 436 9.65 -60.82 23.53
CA ILE A 436 8.79 -61.01 22.35
C ILE A 436 7.73 -59.92 22.07
N THR A 437 7.93 -59.16 20.98
CA THR A 437 6.87 -58.39 20.30
C THR A 437 6.48 -59.05 18.99
N GLU A 438 5.25 -59.53 18.84
CA GLU A 438 4.71 -59.88 17.52
C GLU A 438 3.21 -59.57 17.37
N ARG A 439 2.90 -58.48 16.64
CA ARG A 439 2.04 -58.49 15.44
C ARG A 439 1.84 -57.10 14.85
N SER A 440 2.14 -56.96 13.56
CA SER A 440 1.87 -55.74 12.78
C SER A 440 0.36 -55.56 12.53
N PRO A 441 -0.16 -54.31 12.54
CA PRO A 441 -1.59 -54.05 12.33
C PRO A 441 -1.95 -53.96 10.85
N LEU A 442 -3.00 -54.68 10.40
CA LEU A 442 -3.67 -54.40 9.12
C LEU A 442 -5.11 -54.93 9.08
N LEU A 443 -6.05 -53.99 8.92
CA LEU A 443 -7.47 -54.12 8.48
C LEU A 443 -8.56 -54.62 9.46
N LEU A 444 -9.77 -54.09 9.18
CA LEU A 444 -11.10 -54.33 9.78
C LEU A 444 -11.41 -53.62 11.12
N ASP A 445 -12.54 -52.91 11.27
CA ASP A 445 -13.52 -52.41 10.27
C ASP A 445 -14.20 -51.11 10.76
N LYS A 446 -15.10 -50.53 9.95
CA LYS A 446 -15.79 -49.26 10.22
C LYS A 446 -16.70 -49.36 11.47
N SER A 447 -16.50 -48.47 12.45
CA SER A 447 -17.56 -48.09 13.40
C SER A 447 -17.41 -46.67 13.96
N GLN A 448 -16.20 -46.18 14.22
CA GLN A 448 -15.97 -44.88 14.88
C GLN A 448 -16.12 -43.64 13.97
N LYS A 449 -17.24 -43.53 13.25
CA LYS A 449 -17.60 -42.32 12.49
C LYS A 449 -18.71 -41.47 13.13
N GLU A 450 -19.22 -41.88 14.30
CA GLU A 450 -20.33 -41.18 14.98
C GLU A 450 -19.88 -40.36 16.21
N THR A 451 -18.71 -40.65 16.80
CA THR A 451 -18.23 -40.03 18.05
C THR A 451 -17.64 -38.62 17.89
N ARG A 452 -18.12 -37.84 16.91
CA ARG A 452 -17.69 -36.43 16.69
C ARG A 452 -18.81 -35.47 16.26
N LEU A 453 -20.07 -35.86 16.45
CA LEU A 453 -21.26 -35.02 16.20
C LEU A 453 -22.05 -34.65 17.47
N THR A 454 -21.49 -34.95 18.65
CA THR A 454 -22.16 -34.79 19.96
C THR A 454 -21.48 -33.77 20.89
N PHE A 455 -20.65 -32.86 20.35
CA PHE A 455 -19.93 -31.85 21.15
C PHE A 455 -20.33 -30.38 20.86
N GLU A 456 -21.25 -30.14 19.93
CA GLU A 456 -21.73 -28.77 19.59
C GLU A 456 -23.14 -28.45 20.13
N SER A 457 -23.82 -29.39 20.80
CA SER A 457 -25.19 -29.21 21.32
C SER A 457 -25.28 -28.76 22.78
N SER A 458 -24.16 -28.43 23.44
CA SER A 458 -24.07 -28.25 24.90
C SER A 458 -23.73 -26.83 25.39
N PHE A 459 -23.97 -25.80 24.57
CA PHE A 459 -23.76 -24.39 24.96
C PHE A 459 -24.82 -23.43 24.38
N SER A 460 -26.11 -23.70 24.64
CA SER A 460 -27.21 -22.85 24.15
C SER A 460 -28.48 -22.89 25.02
N SER A 461 -28.37 -22.62 26.33
CA SER A 461 -29.55 -22.56 27.23
C SER A 461 -29.30 -21.92 28.62
N ALA A 462 -29.08 -20.60 28.70
CA ALA A 462 -29.25 -19.83 29.94
C ALA A 462 -29.43 -18.32 29.71
N SER A 463 -30.48 -17.72 30.29
CA SER A 463 -30.87 -16.30 30.24
C SER A 463 -31.21 -15.73 28.83
N PHE A 464 -32.14 -14.78 28.67
CA PHE A 464 -32.92 -14.01 29.64
C PHE A 464 -34.37 -13.85 29.12
N SER A 465 -35.39 -13.98 29.98
CA SER A 465 -36.80 -13.85 29.61
C SER A 465 -37.29 -12.40 29.74
N GLN A 466 -38.27 -12.01 28.92
CA GLN A 466 -39.13 -10.86 29.21
C GLN A 466 -40.20 -11.25 30.25
N GLU A 467 -40.65 -10.29 31.05
CA GLU A 467 -42.09 -10.10 31.28
C GLU A 467 -42.40 -8.65 31.68
N ILE A 468 -43.56 -8.15 31.23
CA ILE A 468 -44.15 -6.80 31.45
C ILE A 468 -43.35 -5.65 30.82
#